data_AF-A0A3E0IL49-F1
#
_entry.id   AF-A0A3E0IL49-F1
#
_cell.length_a   1.000
_cell.length_b   1.000
_cell.length_c   1.000
_cell.angle_alpha   90.00
_cell.angle_beta   90.00
_cell.angle_gamma   90.00
#
_symmetry.space_group_name_H-M   'P 1'
#
loop_
_entity.id
_entity.type
_entity.pdbx_description
1 polymer ?
#
loop_
_entity_poly.entity_id
_entity_poly.type
_entity_poly.pdbx_seq_one_letter_code
_entity_poly.pdbx_strand_id
1 'polypeptide(L)'
;MIPFLINYYDITFSYMLFLTIIGLIVVIRYAPAATRKQPIKSSRKKGLKLKSIVAMITLIVISIFMPQPYQQLICYGLILQAVTLLPIFFPKEEH
;
A
#
# COMPACT_ATOMS: atom_id res chain seq x y z
N MET A 1 -23.10 18.16 4.09
CA MET A 1 -22.79 18.04 2.65
C MET A 1 -21.92 16.83 2.31
N ILE A 2 -20.95 16.44 3.15
CA ILE A 2 -20.13 15.23 2.95
C ILE A 2 -20.91 13.89 2.91
N PRO A 3 -21.99 13.64 3.68
CA PRO A 3 -22.64 12.32 3.67
C PRO A 3 -23.35 11.97 2.35
N PHE A 4 -23.73 12.96 1.53
CA PHE A 4 -24.41 12.71 0.25
C PHE A 4 -23.43 12.33 -0.88
N LEU A 5 -22.17 12.77 -0.82
CA LEU A 5 -21.15 12.38 -1.82
C LEU A 5 -20.77 10.90 -1.71
N ILE A 6 -20.81 10.35 -0.50
CA ILE A 6 -20.53 8.92 -0.21
C ILE A 6 -21.55 8.01 -0.89
N ASN A 7 -22.81 8.44 -1.00
CA ASN A 7 -23.88 7.64 -1.63
C ASN A 7 -23.85 7.67 -3.16
N TYR A 8 -23.11 8.61 -3.77
CA TYR A 8 -23.00 8.73 -5.22
C TYR A 8 -21.75 8.03 -5.78
N TYR A 9 -20.74 7.81 -4.93
CA TYR A 9 -19.54 7.06 -5.25
C TYR A 9 -19.67 5.64 -4.67
N ASP A 10 -20.51 4.81 -5.29
CA ASP A 10 -20.38 3.36 -5.17
C ASP A 10 -19.08 2.95 -5.86
N ILE A 11 -17.95 3.13 -5.18
CA ILE A 11 -16.67 2.65 -5.66
C ILE A 11 -16.74 1.12 -5.57
N THR A 12 -17.02 0.51 -6.71
CA THR A 12 -17.06 -0.94 -6.86
C THR A 12 -15.78 -1.52 -6.31
N PHE A 13 -15.89 -2.56 -5.49
CA PHE A 13 -14.74 -3.26 -4.93
C PHE A 13 -13.71 -3.63 -6.00
N SER A 14 -14.15 -4.02 -7.19
CA SER A 14 -13.30 -4.32 -8.35
C SER A 14 -12.36 -3.17 -8.72
N TYR A 15 -12.82 -1.92 -8.65
CA TYR A 15 -11.99 -0.74 -8.94
C TYR A 15 -10.92 -0.53 -7.85
N MET A 16 -11.30 -0.67 -6.57
CA MET A 16 -10.36 -0.60 -5.46
C MET A 16 -9.32 -1.73 -5.49
N LEU A 17 -9.72 -2.93 -5.87
CA LEU A 17 -8.84 -4.07 -6.03
C LEU A 17 -7.83 -3.82 -7.16
N PHE A 18 -8.28 -3.27 -8.30
CA PHE A 18 -7.40 -2.89 -9.39
C PHE A 18 -6.35 -1.85 -8.96
N LEU A 19 -6.77 -0.81 -8.23
CA LEU A 19 -5.84 0.17 -7.66
C LEU A 19 -4.86 -0.45 -6.65
N THR A 20 -5.32 -1.42 -5.86
CA THR A 20 -4.48 -2.14 -4.90
C THR A 20 -3.39 -2.96 -5.62
N ILE A 21 -3.70 -3.57 -6.77
CA ILE A 21 -2.72 -4.27 -7.61
C ILE A 21 -1.64 -3.30 -8.14
N ILE A 22 -2.05 -2.10 -8.58
CA ILE A 22 -1.09 -1.06 -8.99
C ILE A 22 -0.21 -0.66 -7.81
N GLY A 23 -0.80 -0.50 -6.62
CA GLY A 23 -0.08 -0.26 -5.37
C GLY A 23 0.94 -1.36 -5.05
N LEU A 24 0.62 -2.62 -5.33
CA LEU A 24 1.54 -3.74 -5.15
C LEU A 24 2.75 -3.65 -6.09
N ILE A 25 2.57 -3.22 -7.34
CA ILE A 25 3.68 -2.97 -8.28
C ILE A 25 4.59 -1.86 -7.73
N VAL A 26 4.00 -0.80 -7.18
CA VAL A 26 4.72 0.29 -6.51
C VAL A 26 5.53 -0.26 -5.33
N VAL A 27 4.93 -1.09 -4.46
CA VAL A 27 5.66 -1.71 -3.34
C VAL A 27 6.81 -2.59 -3.85
N ILE A 28 6.61 -3.39 -4.90
CA ILE A 28 7.70 -4.20 -5.47
C ILE A 28 8.84 -3.32 -6.00
N ARG A 29 8.53 -2.19 -6.65
CA ARG A 29 9.54 -1.33 -7.26
C ARG A 29 10.27 -0.46 -6.24
N TYR A 30 9.53 0.12 -5.31
CA TYR A 30 10.02 1.15 -4.39
C TYR A 30 10.34 0.61 -2.98
N ALA A 31 9.88 -0.60 -2.61
CA ALA A 31 10.35 -1.24 -1.39
C ALA A 31 11.73 -1.90 -1.57
N PRO A 32 12.60 -1.89 -0.55
CA PRO A 32 12.42 -1.23 0.74
C PRO A 32 12.73 0.26 0.59
N ALA A 33 11.83 1.12 1.06
CA ALA A 33 12.19 2.48 1.38
C ALA A 33 13.29 2.41 2.45
N ALA A 34 14.54 2.44 2.02
CA ALA A 34 15.67 2.48 2.92
C ALA A 34 15.66 3.87 3.55
N THR A 35 14.93 4.02 4.66
CA THR A 35 14.92 5.24 5.45
C THR A 35 16.32 5.51 5.96
N ARG A 36 16.97 6.57 5.46
CA ARG A 36 18.34 6.94 5.86
C ARG A 36 18.45 7.30 7.35
N LYS A 37 17.33 7.60 8.05
CA LYS A 37 17.25 7.81 9.51
C LYS A 37 17.50 6.55 10.36
N GLN A 38 17.30 5.35 9.81
CA GLN A 38 17.76 4.08 10.39
C GLN A 38 18.41 3.26 9.28
N PRO A 39 19.74 3.35 9.09
CA PRO A 39 20.43 2.62 8.03
C PRO A 39 20.24 1.11 8.24
N ILE A 40 19.30 0.53 7.50
CA ILE A 40 19.08 -0.91 7.45
C ILE A 40 20.32 -1.51 6.78
N LYS A 41 21.09 -2.31 7.54
CA LYS A 41 22.21 -3.11 7.02
C LYS A 41 21.79 -3.76 5.69
N SER A 42 22.65 -3.65 4.66
CA SER A 42 22.37 -4.13 3.30
C SER A 42 21.86 -5.58 3.25
N SER A 43 22.31 -6.43 4.19
CA SER A 43 21.86 -7.81 4.35
C SER A 43 20.39 -7.97 4.74
N ARG A 44 19.78 -7.02 5.48
CA ARG A 44 18.37 -7.09 5.93
C ARG A 44 17.39 -6.42 4.96
N LYS A 45 17.86 -5.64 3.99
CA LYS A 45 17.02 -4.94 2.99
C LYS A 45 16.15 -5.92 2.19
N LYS A 46 16.74 -7.03 1.74
CA LYS A 46 16.02 -8.07 0.98
C LYS A 46 14.95 -8.76 1.83
N GLY A 47 15.26 -9.08 3.09
CA GLY A 47 14.31 -9.70 4.01
C GLY A 47 13.13 -8.80 4.36
N LEU A 48 13.37 -7.50 4.57
CA LEU A 48 12.29 -6.54 4.84
C LEU A 48 11.41 -6.30 3.62
N LYS A 49 11.99 -6.23 2.42
CA LYS A 49 11.23 -6.17 1.17
C LYS A 49 10.31 -7.38 1.01
N LEU A 50 10.83 -8.59 1.25
CA LEU A 50 10.05 -9.82 1.18
C LEU A 50 8.92 -9.81 2.22
N LYS A 51 9.19 -9.40 3.47
CA LYS A 51 8.16 -9.28 4.51
C LYS A 51 7.05 -8.30 4.14
N SER A 52 7.37 -7.14 3.57
CA SER A 52 6.36 -6.17 3.12
C SER A 52 5.49 -6.73 1.99
N ILE A 53 6.09 -7.42 1.02
CA ILE A 53 5.35 -8.05 -0.09
C ILE A 53 4.43 -9.16 0.45
N VAL A 54 4.96 -10.04 1.31
CA VAL A 54 4.18 -11.15 1.90
C VAL A 54 3.02 -10.61 2.76
N ALA A 55 3.25 -9.57 3.56
CA ALA A 55 2.20 -8.93 4.36
C ALA A 55 1.10 -8.34 3.47
N MET A 56 1.48 -7.62 2.40
CA MET A 56 0.52 -7.02 1.48
C MET A 56 -0.32 -8.09 0.75
N ILE A 57 0.31 -9.17 0.27
CA ILE A 57 -0.40 -10.30 -0.36
C ILE A 57 -1.37 -10.93 0.62
N THR A 58 -0.94 -11.17 1.87
CA THR A 58 -1.79 -11.77 2.90
C THR A 58 -3.02 -10.91 3.18
N LEU A 59 -2.85 -9.58 3.26
CA LEU A 59 -3.96 -8.64 3.46
C LEU A 59 -4.91 -8.57 2.25
N ILE A 60 -4.42 -8.69 1.02
CA ILE A 60 -5.26 -8.80 -0.18
C ILE A 60 -6.10 -10.08 -0.14
N VAL A 61 -5.49 -11.21 0.25
CA VAL A 61 -6.25 -12.47 0.38
C VAL A 61 -7.33 -12.33 1.45
N ILE A 62 -7.00 -11.75 2.60
CA ILE A 62 -7.98 -11.50 3.67
C ILE A 62 -9.10 -10.57 3.19
N SER A 63 -8.79 -9.53 2.39
CA SER A 63 -9.81 -8.59 1.94
C SER A 63 -10.88 -9.23 1.07
N ILE A 64 -10.57 -10.30 0.32
CA ILE A 64 -11.54 -11.02 -0.52
C ILE A 64 -12.61 -11.73 0.32
N PHE A 65 -12.27 -12.19 1.53
CA PHE A 65 -13.19 -12.90 2.42
C PHE A 65 -13.98 -11.98 3.36
N MET A 66 -13.68 -10.68 3.38
CA MET A 66 -14.33 -9.74 4.29
C MET A 66 -15.60 -9.14 3.69
N PRO A 67 -16.68 -8.96 4.47
CA PRO A 67 -17.87 -8.26 4.00
C PRO A 67 -17.60 -6.76 3.83
N GLN A 68 -18.37 -6.10 2.95
CA GLN A 68 -18.40 -4.64 2.91
C GLN A 68 -18.91 -4.07 4.24
N PRO A 69 -18.35 -2.95 4.75
CA PRO A 69 -17.37 -2.05 4.12
C PRO A 69 -15.90 -2.38 4.45
N TYR A 70 -15.62 -3.40 5.28
CA TYR A 70 -14.27 -3.72 5.76
C TYR A 70 -13.30 -4.01 4.62
N GLN A 71 -13.78 -4.69 3.58
CA GLN A 71 -13.03 -4.96 2.37
C GLN A 71 -12.50 -3.68 1.69
N GLN A 72 -13.32 -2.62 1.60
CA GLN A 72 -12.92 -1.33 1.03
C GLN A 72 -11.90 -0.61 1.93
N LEU A 73 -12.06 -0.69 3.25
CA LEU A 73 -11.12 -0.11 4.21
C LEU A 73 -9.73 -0.75 4.11
N ILE A 74 -9.67 -2.08 3.95
CA ILE A 74 -8.41 -2.81 3.78
C ILE A 74 -7.72 -2.37 2.49
N CYS A 75 -8.43 -2.34 1.36
CA CYS A 75 -7.88 -1.86 0.09
C CYS A 75 -7.39 -0.42 0.18
N TYR A 76 -8.14 0.47 0.83
CA TYR A 76 -7.74 1.85 1.04
C TYR A 76 -6.45 1.96 1.86
N GLY A 77 -6.32 1.20 2.95
CA GLY A 77 -5.10 1.15 3.75
C GLY A 77 -3.88 0.66 2.97
N LEU A 78 -4.05 -0.35 2.12
CA LEU A 78 -2.99 -0.86 1.24
C LEU A 78 -2.55 0.19 0.19
N ILE A 79 -3.50 0.95 -0.36
CA ILE A 79 -3.19 2.05 -1.27
C ILE A 79 -2.41 3.15 -0.55
N LEU A 80 -2.83 3.57 0.64
CA LEU A 80 -2.09 4.55 1.44
C LEU A 80 -0.67 4.08 1.78
N GLN A 81 -0.52 2.80 2.14
CA GLN A 81 0.79 2.20 2.35
C GLN A 81 1.66 2.27 1.09
N ALA A 82 1.12 1.95 -0.08
CA ALA A 82 1.86 2.07 -1.33
C ALA A 82 2.25 3.53 -1.65
N VAL A 83 1.34 4.49 -1.41
CA VAL A 83 1.58 5.92 -1.63
C VAL A 83 2.70 6.45 -0.73
N THR A 84 2.72 6.07 0.55
CA THR A 84 3.79 6.48 1.49
C THR A 84 5.16 5.89 1.14
N LEU A 85 5.19 4.80 0.37
CA LEU A 85 6.44 4.22 -0.12
C LEU A 85 6.99 4.92 -1.38
N LEU A 86 6.26 5.88 -1.96
CA LEU A 86 6.76 6.65 -3.11
C LEU A 86 7.98 7.49 -2.73
N PRO A 87 8.93 7.66 -3.67
CA PRO A 87 10.15 8.45 -3.46
C PRO A 87 9.87 9.93 -3.20
N ILE A 88 8.66 10.43 -3.47
CA ILE A 88 8.23 11.80 -3.18
C ILE A 88 8.26 12.08 -1.66
N PHE A 89 7.95 11.06 -0.84
CA PHE A 89 8.01 11.18 0.63
C PHE A 89 9.42 10.98 1.20
N PHE A 90 10.39 10.62 0.35
CA PHE A 90 11.80 10.47 0.74
C PHE A 90 12.62 11.59 0.09
N PRO A 91 12.83 12.73 0.78
CA PRO A 91 13.64 13.81 0.23
C PRO A 91 15.03 13.28 -0.14
N LYS A 92 15.41 13.47 -1.41
CA LYS A 92 16.80 13.33 -1.85
C LYS A 92 17.54 14.56 -1.34
N GLU A 93 18.23 14.43 -0.21
CA GLU A 93 19.27 15.41 0.13
C GLU A 93 20.41 15.23 -0.87
N GLU A 94 20.57 16.25 -1.70
CA GLU A 94 21.67 16.46 -2.63
C GLU A 94 22.98 16.55 -1.83
N HIS A 95 23.96 15.73 -2.19
CA HIS A 95 25.34 15.88 -1.75
C HIS A 95 26.14 16.46 -2.91
#